data_AF-A0A2U3KFA5-F1
#
_entry.id   AF-A0A2U3KFA5-F1
#
_cell.length_a   1.000
_cell.length_b   1.000
_cell.length_c   1.000
_cell.angle_alpha   90.00
_cell.angle_beta   90.00
_cell.angle_gamma   90.00
#
_symmetry.space_group_name_H-M   'P 1'
#
loop_
_entity.id
_entity.type
_entity.pdbx_description
1 polymer ?
#
loop_
_entity_poly.entity_id
_entity_poly.type
_entity_poly.pdbx_seq_one_letter_code
_entity_poly.pdbx_strand_id
1 'polypeptide(L)'
;MMKQPRHLYLIFLSTLWLLCSLWPLHALSQESLNLGAMVAPHPYIRFSSTLLNEEGKPLAGLHLLTFYIHDTGDRRGNPLWTEALPVQSDENGNYTVDLMTSASAGVAEAFDAHPLLYVSTSIPASSSYSRAQAITTIPQAIYQDCNLDGESCSGLAGDTATSQLDKIAAANFYVVLNYSVFWGTEKELLAYAAHANSHNLKIMWTFNDPDFAKYSGKSGKYLINDYSEISATCGCSTNKGFLQYLVNLVKDLPATYGYSIGDEPTPNTASYVQNLYNIIRAVDPHHPQMVNATWDDATNPSLTNLRKYLDPFRFADILGADYYPIGTGAPASDTATAASDVHTIATTYGKSAEIALQAFNWNQYPGSGVCSGSQCTYPTTRQLQTMLHDAASDAKPKIIFWYDYWDTVNAGQWSDFVRTVNPQHPCRR
;
A
#
# COMPACT_ATOMS: atom_id res chain seq x y z
N MET A 1 -19.54 -33.71 10.43
CA MET A 1 -20.82 -33.48 11.13
C MET A 1 -21.84 -33.11 10.05
N MET A 2 -22.83 -33.97 9.82
CA MET A 2 -23.77 -33.91 8.68
C MET A 2 -24.76 -32.75 8.77
N LYS A 3 -25.03 -32.07 7.65
CA LYS A 3 -26.35 -31.48 7.37
C LYS A 3 -26.75 -31.69 5.91
N GLN A 4 -27.91 -32.31 5.74
CA GLN A 4 -28.65 -32.45 4.48
C GLN A 4 -29.58 -31.24 4.22
N PRO A 5 -30.06 -31.04 2.97
CA PRO A 5 -30.70 -29.82 2.49
C PRO A 5 -32.23 -29.94 2.30
N ARG A 6 -32.93 -28.80 2.25
CA ARG A 6 -34.34 -28.60 1.82
C ARG A 6 -34.54 -27.10 1.52
N HIS A 7 -35.30 -26.57 0.56
CA HIS A 7 -36.03 -27.04 -0.62
C HIS A 7 -36.35 -25.80 -1.48
N LEU A 8 -36.50 -25.99 -2.80
CA LEU A 8 -37.11 -25.08 -3.78
C LEU A 8 -38.54 -24.67 -3.42
N TYR A 9 -38.95 -23.46 -3.85
CA TYR A 9 -40.27 -23.24 -4.48
C TYR A 9 -40.17 -22.17 -5.59
N LEU A 10 -40.83 -22.49 -6.71
CA LEU A 10 -40.85 -21.82 -8.00
C LEU A 10 -42.34 -21.73 -8.37
N ILE A 11 -42.95 -20.55 -8.54
CA ILE A 11 -44.22 -20.38 -9.28
C ILE A 11 -44.25 -19.01 -10.00
N PHE A 12 -44.61 -19.10 -11.28
CA PHE A 12 -44.88 -18.09 -12.31
C PHE A 12 -46.13 -17.22 -12.07
N LEU A 13 -46.23 -16.00 -12.63
CA LEU A 13 -46.99 -15.69 -13.87
C LEU A 13 -47.19 -14.17 -14.11
N SER A 14 -47.11 -13.83 -15.39
CA SER A 14 -47.35 -12.58 -16.12
C SER A 14 -48.79 -12.06 -16.11
N THR A 15 -49.01 -10.75 -16.31
CA THR A 15 -49.76 -10.19 -17.46
C THR A 15 -49.76 -8.64 -17.53
N LEU A 16 -49.76 -8.19 -18.78
CA LEU A 16 -49.69 -6.86 -19.40
C LEU A 16 -51.01 -6.07 -19.31
N TRP A 17 -51.01 -4.73 -19.23
CA TRP A 17 -52.02 -3.85 -19.88
C TRP A 17 -51.43 -2.46 -20.22
N LEU A 18 -51.76 -1.99 -21.42
CA LEU A 18 -51.30 -0.79 -22.11
C LEU A 18 -52.24 0.42 -21.91
N LEU A 19 -51.62 1.61 -22.02
CA LEU A 19 -52.05 2.84 -22.73
C LEU A 19 -52.88 3.98 -22.07
N CYS A 20 -52.50 5.18 -22.56
CA CYS A 20 -53.07 6.54 -22.49
C CYS A 20 -52.45 7.43 -21.38
N SER A 21 -51.81 8.57 -21.66
CA SER A 21 -52.21 9.66 -22.57
C SER A 21 -51.07 10.68 -22.82
N LEU A 22 -51.18 11.35 -23.98
CA LEU A 22 -50.29 12.37 -24.57
C LEU A 22 -50.54 13.78 -24.02
N TRP A 23 -49.58 14.45 -23.37
CA TRP A 23 -49.50 15.93 -23.31
C TRP A 23 -48.02 16.41 -23.42
N PRO A 24 -47.69 17.39 -24.28
CA PRO A 24 -46.32 17.85 -24.49
C PRO A 24 -46.01 19.04 -23.56
N LEU A 25 -45.02 18.91 -22.69
CA LEU A 25 -44.38 20.05 -22.04
C LEU A 25 -43.02 20.29 -22.71
N HIS A 26 -42.90 21.50 -23.26
CA HIS A 26 -41.67 22.05 -23.78
C HIS A 26 -40.65 22.12 -22.63
N ALA A 27 -39.62 21.29 -22.68
CA ALA A 27 -38.41 21.46 -21.91
C ALA A 27 -37.29 21.85 -22.87
N LEU A 28 -36.76 23.05 -22.65
CA LEU A 28 -35.55 23.56 -23.29
C LEU A 28 -34.42 22.53 -23.11
N SER A 29 -33.89 22.01 -24.21
CA SER A 29 -32.61 21.31 -24.20
C SER A 29 -31.51 22.32 -23.86
N GLN A 30 -31.08 22.36 -22.61
CA GLN A 30 -29.74 22.83 -22.31
C GLN A 30 -28.79 21.74 -22.84
N GLU A 31 -28.11 22.04 -23.94
CA GLU A 31 -26.91 21.31 -24.32
C GLU A 31 -25.97 21.33 -23.12
N SER A 32 -25.76 20.16 -22.51
CA SER A 32 -24.67 19.97 -21.58
C SER A 32 -23.38 20.18 -22.36
N LEU A 33 -22.67 21.27 -22.05
CA LEU A 33 -21.27 21.42 -22.42
C LEU A 33 -20.54 20.20 -21.85
N ASN A 34 -20.26 19.25 -22.74
CA ASN A 34 -19.42 18.11 -22.46
C ASN A 34 -17.98 18.63 -22.38
N LEU A 35 -17.63 19.20 -21.23
CA LEU A 35 -16.24 19.37 -20.82
C LEU A 35 -15.71 17.95 -20.62
N GLY A 36 -15.21 17.36 -21.70
CA GLY A 36 -14.42 16.14 -21.62
C GLY A 36 -13.37 16.35 -20.54
N ALA A 37 -13.32 15.44 -19.57
CA ALA A 37 -12.31 15.46 -18.53
C ALA A 37 -10.94 15.56 -19.21
N MET A 38 -10.37 16.76 -19.23
CA MET A 38 -9.02 16.98 -19.70
C MET A 38 -8.13 16.30 -18.68
N VAL A 39 -7.75 15.09 -19.04
CA VAL A 39 -6.72 14.29 -18.41
C VAL A 39 -5.47 15.17 -18.28
N ALA A 40 -5.13 15.56 -17.05
CA ALA A 40 -3.95 16.38 -16.80
C ALA A 40 -2.70 15.64 -17.33
N PRO A 41 -1.90 16.27 -18.22
CA PRO A 41 -0.78 15.61 -18.90
C PRO A 41 0.45 15.38 -18.00
N HIS A 42 0.41 15.85 -16.74
CA HIS A 42 1.52 15.80 -15.80
C HIS A 42 1.08 15.22 -14.45
N PRO A 43 1.99 14.60 -13.69
CA PRO A 43 1.70 14.14 -12.34
C PRO A 43 1.29 15.32 -11.48
N TYR A 44 0.20 15.16 -10.72
CA TYR A 44 -0.25 16.13 -9.73
C TYR A 44 -0.29 15.46 -8.36
N ILE A 45 -0.14 16.24 -7.28
CA ILE A 45 -0.29 15.72 -5.92
C ILE A 45 -1.67 16.05 -5.42
N ARG A 46 -2.41 15.04 -4.98
CA ARG A 46 -3.50 15.27 -4.02
C ARG A 46 -2.91 15.33 -2.61
N PHE A 47 -2.92 16.51 -2.01
CA PHE A 47 -2.33 16.80 -0.72
C PHE A 47 -3.41 17.04 0.33
N SER A 48 -3.27 16.41 1.50
CA SER A 48 -4.20 16.51 2.61
C SER A 48 -3.49 17.00 3.87
N SER A 49 -4.08 17.97 4.55
CA SER A 49 -3.50 18.57 5.76
C SER A 49 -4.58 19.27 6.60
N THR A 50 -4.18 19.86 7.71
CA THR A 50 -5.07 20.59 8.63
C THR A 50 -4.65 22.05 8.68
N LEU A 51 -5.61 22.95 8.43
CA LEU A 51 -5.43 24.39 8.50
C LEU A 51 -5.73 24.87 9.92
N LEU A 52 -4.71 25.45 10.56
CA LEU A 52 -4.78 25.99 11.90
C LEU A 52 -4.46 27.50 11.88
N ASN A 53 -5.03 28.25 12.82
CA ASN A 53 -4.67 29.64 13.07
C ASN A 53 -3.40 29.76 13.94
N GLU A 54 -3.00 30.99 14.26
CA GLU A 54 -1.78 31.25 15.05
C GLU A 54 -1.85 30.71 16.49
N GLU A 55 -3.06 30.53 17.04
CA GLU A 55 -3.30 29.88 18.34
C GLU A 55 -3.42 28.35 18.24
N GLY A 56 -3.22 27.76 17.06
CA GLY A 56 -3.32 26.32 16.82
C GLY A 56 -4.76 25.79 16.74
N LYS A 57 -5.76 26.66 16.59
CA LYS A 57 -7.18 26.27 16.43
C LYS A 57 -7.51 26.00 14.96
N PRO A 58 -8.36 25.00 14.66
CA PRO A 58 -8.88 24.76 13.32
C PRO A 58 -9.52 25.99 12.66
N LEU A 59 -9.26 26.16 11.37
CA LEU A 59 -9.93 27.15 10.52
C LEU A 59 -10.81 26.44 9.51
N ALA A 60 -12.13 26.61 9.63
CA ALA A 60 -13.12 26.08 8.71
C ALA A 60 -13.48 27.08 7.60
N GLY A 61 -14.03 26.60 6.49
CA GLY A 61 -14.54 27.45 5.40
C GLY A 61 -13.62 27.56 4.19
N LEU A 62 -13.87 28.56 3.35
CA LEU A 62 -13.09 28.81 2.14
C LEU A 62 -11.91 29.73 2.46
N HIS A 63 -10.69 29.28 2.17
CA HIS A 63 -9.45 30.01 2.39
C HIS A 63 -8.61 30.05 1.12
N LEU A 64 -7.97 31.18 0.83
CA LEU A 64 -6.94 31.22 -0.21
C LEU A 64 -5.60 30.87 0.45
N LEU A 65 -4.98 29.76 0.05
CA LEU A 65 -3.70 29.30 0.59
C LEU A 65 -2.62 29.39 -0.47
N THR A 66 -1.41 29.78 -0.07
CA THR A 66 -0.21 29.65 -0.90
C THR A 66 0.58 28.43 -0.45
N PHE A 67 0.86 27.53 -1.38
CA PHE A 67 1.62 26.30 -1.19
C PHE A 67 3.05 26.50 -1.67
N TYR A 68 4.01 25.99 -0.91
CA TYR A 68 5.43 26.03 -1.22
C TYR A 68 5.99 24.62 -1.13
N ILE A 69 6.70 24.21 -2.18
CA ILE A 69 7.33 22.90 -2.24
C ILE A 69 8.84 23.05 -2.26
N HIS A 70 9.50 22.36 -1.34
CA HIS A 70 10.94 22.38 -1.15
C HIS A 70 11.52 20.97 -1.26
N ASP A 71 12.80 20.89 -1.60
CA ASP A 71 13.64 19.70 -1.50
C ASP A 71 14.17 19.46 -0.07
N THR A 72 14.14 20.48 0.81
CA THR A 72 14.55 20.36 2.22
C THR A 72 13.46 20.75 3.23
N GLY A 73 13.44 20.04 4.36
CA GLY A 73 12.43 20.25 5.41
C GLY A 73 12.61 21.52 6.24
N ASP A 74 13.79 22.12 6.22
CA ASP A 74 14.09 23.39 6.92
C ASP A 74 13.74 24.63 6.10
N ARG A 75 13.26 24.45 4.86
CA ARG A 75 12.85 25.51 3.93
C ARG A 75 13.98 26.49 3.59
N ARG A 76 15.25 26.09 3.74
CA ARG A 76 16.36 26.93 3.31
C ARG A 76 16.43 26.94 1.78
N GLY A 77 16.36 28.12 1.19
CA GLY A 77 16.45 28.31 -0.26
C GLY A 77 15.10 28.69 -0.89
N ASN A 78 15.12 28.84 -2.21
CA ASN A 78 13.91 29.14 -2.96
C ASN A 78 13.04 27.88 -3.08
N PRO A 79 11.71 27.98 -2.99
CA PRO A 79 10.84 26.84 -3.26
C PRO A 79 11.04 26.35 -4.70
N LEU A 80 11.03 25.03 -4.89
CA LEU A 80 10.99 24.40 -6.20
C LEU A 80 9.71 24.76 -6.96
N TRP A 81 8.61 24.91 -6.22
CA TRP A 81 7.32 25.28 -6.77
C TRP A 81 6.51 26.12 -5.78
N THR A 82 5.70 27.03 -6.32
CA THR A 82 4.76 27.83 -5.52
C THR A 82 3.46 28.01 -6.29
N GLU A 83 2.34 27.79 -5.62
CA GLU A 83 1.02 28.01 -6.20
C GLU A 83 0.03 28.51 -5.14
N ALA A 84 -0.90 29.36 -5.56
CA ALA A 84 -1.97 29.84 -4.69
C ALA A 84 -3.31 29.23 -5.15
N LEU A 85 -3.99 28.54 -4.23
CA LEU A 85 -5.22 27.82 -4.54
C LEU A 85 -6.30 28.11 -3.48
N PRO A 86 -7.58 28.27 -3.89
CA PRO A 86 -8.69 28.27 -2.96
C PRO A 86 -8.88 26.86 -2.39
N VAL A 87 -9.04 26.77 -1.08
CA VAL A 87 -9.16 25.53 -0.33
C VAL A 87 -10.37 25.60 0.57
N GLN A 88 -11.20 24.57 0.50
CA GLN A 88 -12.32 24.38 1.41
C GLN A 88 -11.88 23.46 2.55
N SER A 89 -11.89 23.97 3.77
CA SER A 89 -11.63 23.18 4.98
C SER A 89 -12.93 22.85 5.73
N ASP A 90 -12.94 21.69 6.40
CA ASP A 90 -14.03 21.25 7.27
C ASP A 90 -13.99 21.94 8.65
N GLU A 91 -14.93 21.58 9.54
CA GLU A 91 -15.02 22.12 10.90
C GLU A 91 -13.78 21.83 11.77
N ASN A 92 -13.02 20.79 11.42
CA ASN A 92 -11.77 20.41 12.06
C ASN A 92 -10.55 21.00 11.34
N GLY A 93 -10.77 21.86 10.33
CA GLY A 93 -9.73 22.49 9.54
C GLY A 93 -9.08 21.56 8.53
N ASN A 94 -9.55 20.32 8.37
CA ASN A 94 -8.99 19.38 7.41
C ASN A 94 -9.35 19.82 6.00
N TYR A 95 -8.39 19.70 5.09
CA TYR A 95 -8.59 19.98 3.68
C TYR A 95 -7.84 18.98 2.81
N THR A 96 -8.26 18.89 1.56
CA THR A 96 -7.55 18.16 0.49
C THR A 96 -7.55 19.02 -0.76
N VAL A 97 -6.41 19.09 -1.45
CA VAL A 97 -6.21 19.94 -2.64
C VAL A 97 -5.35 19.20 -3.66
N ASP A 98 -5.66 19.39 -4.94
CA ASP A 98 -4.82 18.90 -6.03
C ASP A 98 -3.83 20.00 -6.41
N LEU A 99 -2.58 19.83 -5.99
CA LEU A 99 -1.43 20.68 -6.28
C LEU A 99 -0.89 20.37 -7.67
N MET A 100 -0.38 21.39 -8.37
CA MET A 100 0.31 21.25 -9.66
C MET A 100 -0.58 20.79 -10.83
N THR A 101 -1.89 20.99 -10.73
CA THR A 101 -2.85 20.63 -11.80
C THR A 101 -2.64 21.37 -13.12
N SER A 102 -2.01 22.54 -13.07
CA SER A 102 -1.66 23.38 -14.23
C SER A 102 -0.18 23.33 -14.59
N ALA A 103 0.57 22.42 -13.97
CA ALA A 103 2.01 22.37 -14.11
C ALA A 103 2.48 22.07 -15.54
N SER A 104 3.61 22.67 -15.91
CA SER A 104 4.34 22.37 -17.16
C SER A 104 5.34 21.23 -16.96
N ALA A 105 5.98 20.77 -18.04
CA ALA A 105 6.97 19.68 -18.02
C ALA A 105 8.06 19.82 -16.92
N GLY A 106 8.45 21.04 -16.52
CA GLY A 106 9.48 21.26 -15.50
C GLY A 106 9.10 20.84 -14.08
N VAL A 107 7.81 20.68 -13.77
CA VAL A 107 7.37 20.16 -12.46
C VAL A 107 7.48 18.64 -12.42
N ALA A 108 7.19 17.94 -13.52
CA ALA A 108 7.40 16.50 -13.60
C ALA A 108 8.89 16.15 -13.34
N GLU A 109 9.81 16.94 -13.91
CA GLU A 109 11.24 16.81 -13.65
C GLU A 109 11.60 17.00 -12.17
N ALA A 110 10.97 17.97 -11.48
CA ALA A 110 11.17 18.17 -10.05
C ALA A 110 10.66 16.98 -9.20
N PHE A 111 9.61 16.29 -9.63
CA PHE A 111 9.09 15.10 -8.95
C PHE A 111 9.95 13.88 -9.19
N ASP A 112 10.29 13.65 -10.45
CA ASP A 112 11.07 12.48 -10.86
C ASP A 112 12.49 12.53 -10.28
N ALA A 113 13.03 13.74 -10.04
CA ALA A 113 14.34 13.92 -9.45
C ALA A 113 14.37 13.77 -7.92
N HIS A 114 13.25 13.94 -7.22
CA HIS A 114 13.23 14.04 -5.75
C HIS A 114 12.32 12.97 -5.12
N PRO A 115 12.90 11.93 -4.47
CA PRO A 115 12.13 10.90 -3.76
C PRO A 115 11.39 11.43 -2.53
N LEU A 116 11.84 12.58 -2.01
CA LEU A 116 11.32 13.25 -0.82
C LEU A 116 11.20 14.75 -1.12
N LEU A 117 10.04 15.30 -0.83
CA LEU A 117 9.70 16.70 -0.98
C LEU A 117 8.99 17.19 0.28
N TYR A 118 8.88 18.51 0.44
CA TYR A 118 8.27 19.11 1.61
C TYR A 118 7.27 20.18 1.22
N VAL A 119 6.01 20.00 1.64
CA VAL A 119 4.93 20.97 1.42
C VAL A 119 4.79 21.83 2.67
N SER A 120 4.80 23.15 2.49
CA SER A 120 4.35 24.10 3.52
C SER A 120 3.33 25.06 2.93
N THR A 121 2.51 25.64 3.80
CA THR A 121 1.40 26.51 3.40
C THR A 121 1.40 27.81 4.18
N SER A 122 1.00 28.91 3.54
CA SER A 122 0.74 30.18 4.21
C SER A 122 -0.63 30.72 3.83
N ILE A 123 -1.22 31.49 4.72
CA ILE A 123 -2.40 32.31 4.43
C ILE A 123 -1.87 33.69 3.99
N PRO A 124 -2.32 34.30 2.88
CA PRO A 124 -1.79 35.57 2.38
C PRO A 124 -1.77 36.71 3.41
N ALA A 125 -2.70 36.70 4.36
CA ALA A 125 -2.80 37.69 5.43
C ALA A 125 -1.85 37.43 6.62
N SER A 126 -1.16 36.29 6.67
CA SER A 126 -0.23 35.93 7.73
C SER A 126 1.19 35.79 7.17
N SER A 127 2.17 36.27 7.93
CA SER A 127 3.59 35.98 7.66
C SER A 127 4.01 34.59 8.18
N SER A 128 3.09 33.82 8.76
CA SER A 128 3.35 32.49 9.29
C SER A 128 3.13 31.40 8.23
N TYR A 129 3.95 30.36 8.33
CA TYR A 129 3.89 29.18 7.49
C TYR A 129 3.56 27.98 8.36
N SER A 130 2.69 27.10 7.89
CA SER A 130 2.45 25.79 8.50
C SER A 130 3.75 24.99 8.57
N ARG A 131 3.87 24.04 9.51
CA ARG A 131 5.01 23.11 9.58
C ARG A 131 5.14 22.37 8.25
N ALA A 132 6.37 22.18 7.76
CA ALA A 132 6.61 21.49 6.50
C ALA A 132 6.25 20.02 6.68
N GLN A 133 5.42 19.49 5.79
CA GLN A 133 5.01 18.10 5.76
C GLN A 133 5.81 17.38 4.70
N ALA A 134 6.46 16.29 5.10
CA ALA A 134 7.17 15.41 4.19
C ALA A 134 6.16 14.70 3.29
N ILE A 135 6.45 14.69 2.00
CA ILE A 135 5.73 13.95 0.99
C ILE A 135 6.77 13.13 0.21
N THR A 136 6.43 11.91 -0.18
CA THR A 136 7.31 11.08 -1.00
C THR A 136 6.72 10.85 -2.39
N THR A 137 7.60 10.84 -3.38
CA THR A 137 7.31 10.39 -4.74
C THR A 137 7.63 8.89 -4.90
N ILE A 138 7.91 8.17 -3.82
CA ILE A 138 8.00 6.70 -3.81
C ILE A 138 6.59 6.15 -3.49
N PRO A 139 6.10 5.12 -4.21
CA PRO A 139 4.82 4.52 -3.87
C PRO A 139 4.90 3.94 -2.47
N GLN A 140 3.84 4.14 -1.68
CA GLN A 140 3.72 3.52 -0.38
C GLN A 140 2.75 2.34 -0.46
N ALA A 141 3.07 1.30 0.28
CA ALA A 141 2.31 0.09 0.38
C ALA A 141 2.01 -0.25 1.84
N ILE A 142 1.01 -1.10 2.05
CA ILE A 142 0.65 -1.56 3.39
C ILE A 142 0.31 -3.04 3.37
N TYR A 143 0.68 -3.72 4.45
CA TYR A 143 0.28 -5.08 4.71
C TYR A 143 -1.19 -5.14 5.19
N GLN A 144 -1.89 -6.15 4.72
CA GLN A 144 -3.24 -6.54 5.10
C GLN A 144 -3.21 -8.02 5.47
N ASP A 145 -4.06 -8.43 6.39
CA ASP A 145 -4.29 -9.85 6.67
C ASP A 145 -5.80 -10.09 6.82
N CYS A 146 -6.43 -10.51 5.74
CA CYS A 146 -7.86 -10.77 5.75
C CYS A 146 -8.26 -11.76 4.66
N ASN A 147 -8.89 -12.86 5.06
CA ASN A 147 -9.45 -13.84 4.14
C ASN A 147 -10.55 -13.20 3.28
N LEU A 148 -10.70 -13.68 2.05
CA LEU A 148 -11.71 -13.17 1.12
C LEU A 148 -13.10 -13.77 1.38
N ASP A 149 -13.15 -14.96 1.98
CA ASP A 149 -14.38 -15.62 2.46
C ASP A 149 -15.03 -14.91 3.67
N GLY A 150 -14.27 -14.02 4.34
CA GLY A 150 -14.70 -13.31 5.54
C GLY A 150 -14.72 -14.15 6.82
N GLU A 151 -14.20 -15.39 6.81
CA GLU A 151 -14.12 -16.25 8.00
C GLU A 151 -13.09 -15.75 9.01
N SER A 152 -11.99 -15.19 8.52
CA SER A 152 -10.92 -14.59 9.34
C SER A 152 -10.47 -13.27 8.74
N CYS A 153 -10.47 -12.22 9.56
CA CYS A 153 -10.01 -10.90 9.14
C CYS A 153 -9.36 -10.18 10.30
N SER A 154 -8.06 -9.91 10.18
CA SER A 154 -7.32 -9.07 11.12
C SER A 154 -7.74 -7.62 10.86
N GLY A 155 -8.60 -7.08 11.74
CA GLY A 155 -9.08 -5.70 11.65
C GLY A 155 -10.01 -5.32 12.80
N LEU A 156 -10.77 -4.25 12.61
CA LEU A 156 -11.87 -3.90 13.52
C LEU A 156 -13.03 -4.88 13.32
N ALA A 157 -13.86 -5.07 14.35
CA ALA A 157 -15.02 -5.94 14.26
C ALA A 157 -15.95 -5.52 13.10
N GLY A 158 -16.25 -6.47 12.20
CA GLY A 158 -17.06 -6.24 11.00
C GLY A 158 -16.27 -5.78 9.77
N ASP A 159 -14.95 -5.62 9.87
CA ASP A 159 -14.12 -5.43 8.68
C ASP A 159 -14.14 -6.68 7.80
N THR A 160 -14.14 -6.43 6.49
CA THR A 160 -13.95 -7.42 5.44
C THR A 160 -12.74 -7.03 4.61
N ALA A 161 -12.23 -7.95 3.78
CA ALA A 161 -11.06 -7.66 2.94
C ALA A 161 -11.28 -6.41 2.08
N THR A 162 -12.49 -6.24 1.50
CA THR A 162 -12.85 -5.08 0.67
C THR A 162 -13.12 -3.81 1.48
N SER A 163 -13.72 -3.88 2.67
CA SER A 163 -13.92 -2.66 3.48
C SER A 163 -12.59 -2.09 3.99
N GLN A 164 -11.60 -2.95 4.21
CA GLN A 164 -10.23 -2.53 4.47
C GLN A 164 -9.59 -1.90 3.23
N LEU A 165 -9.83 -2.43 2.02
CA LEU A 165 -9.37 -1.77 0.78
C LEU A 165 -9.89 -0.34 0.64
N ASP A 166 -11.16 -0.09 0.99
CA ASP A 166 -11.74 1.25 0.96
C ASP A 166 -10.96 2.21 1.85
N LYS A 167 -10.61 1.77 3.07
CA LYS A 167 -9.86 2.56 4.05
C LYS A 167 -8.41 2.76 3.63
N ILE A 168 -7.76 1.71 3.13
CA ILE A 168 -6.37 1.73 2.63
C ILE A 168 -6.25 2.68 1.42
N ALA A 169 -7.19 2.60 0.48
CA ALA A 169 -7.24 3.49 -0.67
C ALA A 169 -7.52 4.94 -0.27
N ALA A 170 -8.46 5.17 0.68
CA ALA A 170 -8.71 6.50 1.24
C ALA A 170 -7.50 7.07 1.98
N ALA A 171 -6.60 6.21 2.47
CA ALA A 171 -5.31 6.56 3.07
C ALA A 171 -4.17 6.70 2.04
N ASN A 172 -4.50 6.72 0.75
CA ASN A 172 -3.59 6.96 -0.37
C ASN A 172 -2.47 5.93 -0.54
N PHE A 173 -2.62 4.72 -0.01
CA PHE A 173 -1.68 3.64 -0.34
C PHE A 173 -1.84 3.23 -1.80
N TYR A 174 -0.71 2.94 -2.46
CA TYR A 174 -0.69 2.55 -3.86
C TYR A 174 -0.74 1.03 -4.06
N VAL A 175 -0.13 0.28 -3.14
CA VAL A 175 -0.12 -1.18 -3.17
C VAL A 175 -0.62 -1.74 -1.84
N VAL A 176 -1.43 -2.78 -1.90
CA VAL A 176 -1.73 -3.63 -0.76
C VAL A 176 -1.10 -5.00 -0.98
N LEU A 177 -0.55 -5.57 0.08
CA LEU A 177 -0.16 -6.98 0.15
C LEU A 177 -1.04 -7.63 1.20
N ASN A 178 -1.92 -8.54 0.79
CA ASN A 178 -2.81 -9.25 1.72
C ASN A 178 -2.28 -10.67 1.98
N TYR A 179 -1.78 -10.97 3.19
CA TYR A 179 -1.25 -12.28 3.56
C TYR A 179 -2.21 -13.44 3.28
N SER A 180 -3.50 -13.17 3.38
CA SER A 180 -4.55 -14.18 3.33
C SER A 180 -5.36 -14.17 2.03
N VAL A 181 -4.84 -13.55 0.97
CA VAL A 181 -5.58 -13.29 -0.28
C VAL A 181 -6.07 -14.55 -1.01
N PHE A 182 -5.49 -15.72 -0.75
CA PHE A 182 -5.89 -16.98 -1.37
C PHE A 182 -6.86 -17.83 -0.54
N TRP A 183 -7.29 -17.36 0.64
CA TRP A 183 -8.36 -17.97 1.44
C TRP A 183 -9.73 -17.46 0.97
N GLY A 184 -10.41 -18.30 0.20
CA GLY A 184 -11.71 -18.03 -0.43
C GLY A 184 -11.80 -18.67 -1.82
N THR A 185 -12.77 -18.26 -2.62
CA THR A 185 -13.01 -18.79 -3.97
C THR A 185 -12.36 -17.95 -5.08
N GLU A 186 -12.23 -18.52 -6.28
CA GLU A 186 -11.82 -17.79 -7.49
C GLU A 186 -12.65 -16.52 -7.71
N LYS A 187 -13.97 -16.60 -7.49
CA LYS A 187 -14.89 -15.48 -7.67
C LYS A 187 -14.60 -14.34 -6.69
N GLU A 188 -14.30 -14.67 -5.44
CA GLU A 188 -13.97 -13.68 -4.40
C GLU A 188 -12.62 -13.03 -4.67
N LEU A 189 -11.61 -13.80 -5.11
CA LEU A 189 -10.32 -13.27 -5.55
C LEU A 189 -10.48 -12.23 -6.67
N LEU A 190 -11.25 -12.58 -7.71
CA LEU A 190 -11.49 -11.68 -8.84
C LEU A 190 -12.31 -10.45 -8.42
N ALA A 191 -13.26 -10.59 -7.50
CA ALA A 191 -14.02 -9.47 -6.95
C ALA A 191 -13.14 -8.53 -6.12
N TYR A 192 -12.27 -9.07 -5.26
CA TYR A 192 -11.29 -8.30 -4.49
C TYR A 192 -10.35 -7.51 -5.41
N ALA A 193 -9.84 -8.15 -6.48
CA ALA A 193 -9.00 -7.48 -7.48
C ALA A 193 -9.73 -6.36 -8.22
N ALA A 194 -10.99 -6.59 -8.61
CA ALA A 194 -11.82 -5.58 -9.28
C ALA A 194 -12.09 -4.38 -8.35
N HIS A 195 -12.33 -4.65 -7.06
CA HIS A 195 -12.53 -3.63 -6.04
C HIS A 195 -11.26 -2.79 -5.82
N ALA A 196 -10.09 -3.42 -5.70
CA ALA A 196 -8.81 -2.71 -5.62
C ALA A 196 -8.63 -1.79 -6.85
N ASN A 197 -8.88 -2.31 -8.06
CA ASN A 197 -8.75 -1.53 -9.29
C ASN A 197 -9.72 -0.33 -9.34
N SER A 198 -10.96 -0.46 -8.86
CA SER A 198 -11.90 0.68 -8.82
C SER A 198 -11.44 1.83 -7.93
N HIS A 199 -10.50 1.55 -7.02
CA HIS A 199 -9.85 2.52 -6.15
C HIS A 199 -8.45 2.93 -6.62
N ASN A 200 -8.02 2.50 -7.82
CA ASN A 200 -6.65 2.65 -8.34
C ASN A 200 -5.56 2.03 -7.44
N LEU A 201 -5.95 1.11 -6.56
CA LEU A 201 -5.04 0.35 -5.71
C LEU A 201 -4.50 -0.85 -6.49
N LYS A 202 -3.21 -1.12 -6.34
CA LYS A 202 -2.57 -2.33 -6.88
C LYS A 202 -2.38 -3.38 -5.79
N ILE A 203 -2.19 -4.63 -6.21
CA ILE A 203 -2.05 -5.79 -5.33
C ILE A 203 -0.69 -6.44 -5.59
N MET A 204 0.08 -6.62 -4.51
CA MET A 204 1.20 -7.55 -4.48
C MET A 204 0.67 -8.91 -4.01
N TRP A 205 0.57 -9.87 -4.93
CA TRP A 205 -0.02 -11.18 -4.64
C TRP A 205 0.92 -12.02 -3.77
N THR A 206 0.39 -12.59 -2.69
CA THR A 206 1.16 -13.25 -1.63
C THR A 206 1.35 -14.73 -1.87
N PHE A 207 2.53 -15.07 -2.38
CA PHE A 207 3.05 -16.45 -2.43
C PHE A 207 4.12 -16.66 -1.35
N ASN A 208 4.08 -15.86 -0.29
CA ASN A 208 5.09 -15.81 0.76
C ASN A 208 4.85 -16.79 1.92
N ASP A 209 3.70 -17.48 1.98
CA ASP A 209 3.54 -18.64 2.85
C ASP A 209 4.68 -19.65 2.56
N PRO A 210 5.49 -20.03 3.57
CA PRO A 210 6.61 -20.95 3.38
C PRO A 210 6.26 -22.26 2.69
N ASP A 211 5.01 -22.73 2.81
CA ASP A 211 4.54 -23.94 2.16
C ASP A 211 4.40 -23.79 0.64
N PHE A 212 4.09 -22.60 0.10
CA PHE A 212 4.13 -22.38 -1.36
C PHE A 212 5.52 -22.69 -1.91
N ALA A 213 6.57 -22.13 -1.31
CA ALA A 213 7.96 -22.39 -1.72
C ALA A 213 8.33 -23.87 -1.51
N LYS A 214 8.11 -24.41 -0.30
CA LYS A 214 8.50 -25.77 0.10
C LYS A 214 7.84 -26.87 -0.71
N TYR A 215 6.60 -26.67 -1.18
CA TYR A 215 5.85 -27.67 -1.95
C TYR A 215 5.78 -27.38 -3.45
N SER A 216 6.27 -26.23 -3.92
CA SER A 216 6.26 -25.82 -5.33
C SER A 216 6.84 -26.87 -6.30
N GLY A 217 7.92 -27.56 -5.90
CA GLY A 217 8.59 -28.58 -6.70
C GLY A 217 8.22 -30.03 -6.34
N LYS A 218 7.37 -30.24 -5.33
CA LYS A 218 7.04 -31.58 -4.83
C LYS A 218 5.86 -32.18 -5.56
N SER A 219 5.94 -33.47 -5.85
CA SER A 219 4.79 -34.26 -6.31
C SER A 219 3.73 -34.33 -5.21
N GLY A 220 2.45 -34.25 -5.58
CA GLY A 220 1.33 -34.35 -4.65
C GLY A 220 0.37 -33.16 -4.75
N LYS A 221 -0.54 -33.08 -3.78
CA LYS A 221 -1.68 -32.16 -3.75
C LYS A 221 -1.77 -31.36 -2.44
N TYR A 222 -0.65 -31.16 -1.74
CA TYR A 222 -0.65 -30.46 -0.46
C TYR A 222 -1.31 -29.09 -0.56
N LEU A 223 -0.81 -28.23 -1.46
CA LEU A 223 -1.33 -26.87 -1.64
C LEU A 223 -2.78 -26.87 -2.15
N ILE A 224 -3.13 -27.84 -2.99
CA ILE A 224 -4.51 -28.00 -3.49
C ILE A 224 -5.46 -28.32 -2.33
N ASN A 225 -5.04 -29.18 -1.40
CA ASN A 225 -5.86 -29.56 -0.26
C ASN A 225 -5.96 -28.43 0.78
N ASP A 226 -4.87 -27.70 0.98
CA ASP A 226 -4.81 -26.59 1.95
C ASP A 226 -5.67 -25.41 1.48
N TYR A 227 -5.53 -25.04 0.21
CA TYR A 227 -6.33 -24.00 -0.44
C TYR A 227 -7.49 -24.62 -1.24
N SER A 228 -8.32 -25.42 -0.56
CA SER A 228 -9.35 -26.24 -1.22
C SER A 228 -10.46 -25.44 -1.90
N GLU A 229 -10.77 -24.24 -1.41
CA GLU A 229 -11.84 -23.39 -1.95
C GLU A 229 -11.45 -22.78 -3.30
N ILE A 230 -10.31 -22.09 -3.38
CA ILE A 230 -9.82 -21.49 -4.62
C ILE A 230 -9.36 -22.54 -5.64
N SER A 231 -8.92 -23.72 -5.18
CA SER A 231 -8.50 -24.80 -6.08
C SER A 231 -9.66 -25.60 -6.68
N ALA A 232 -10.90 -25.40 -6.22
CA ALA A 232 -12.07 -26.18 -6.62
C ALA A 232 -12.32 -26.16 -8.14
N THR A 233 -12.01 -25.05 -8.82
CA THR A 233 -12.20 -24.86 -10.26
C THR A 233 -10.94 -25.11 -11.09
N CYS A 234 -9.79 -25.34 -10.45
CA CYS A 234 -8.51 -25.31 -11.15
C CYS A 234 -8.21 -26.56 -12.00
N GLY A 235 -8.87 -27.70 -11.70
CA GLY A 235 -8.62 -28.98 -12.36
C GLY A 235 -7.20 -29.55 -12.14
N CYS A 236 -6.45 -28.99 -11.19
CA CYS A 236 -5.05 -29.30 -10.97
C CYS A 236 -4.86 -30.66 -10.30
N SER A 237 -3.80 -31.37 -10.70
CA SER A 237 -3.38 -32.62 -10.08
C SER A 237 -2.06 -32.52 -9.32
N THR A 238 -1.37 -31.38 -9.41
CA THR A 238 -0.06 -31.14 -8.81
C THR A 238 0.03 -29.74 -8.18
N ASN A 239 0.84 -29.60 -7.14
CA ASN A 239 1.17 -28.30 -6.52
C ASN A 239 1.67 -27.26 -7.55
N LYS A 240 2.56 -27.66 -8.47
CA LYS A 240 3.03 -26.79 -9.56
C LYS A 240 1.88 -26.31 -10.44
N GLY A 241 0.99 -27.21 -10.87
CA GLY A 241 -0.17 -26.83 -11.67
C GLY A 241 -1.10 -25.86 -10.95
N PHE A 242 -1.28 -26.04 -9.63
CA PHE A 242 -2.06 -25.13 -8.80
C PHE A 242 -1.43 -23.74 -8.69
N LEU A 243 -0.11 -23.66 -8.44
CA LEU A 243 0.63 -22.39 -8.46
C LEU A 243 0.47 -21.66 -9.80
N GLN A 244 0.64 -22.37 -10.92
CA GLN A 244 0.47 -21.79 -12.25
C GLN A 244 -0.97 -21.30 -12.48
N TYR A 245 -1.96 -22.01 -11.95
CA TYR A 245 -3.35 -21.58 -12.00
C TYR A 245 -3.57 -20.27 -11.24
N LEU A 246 -3.10 -20.15 -9.99
CA LEU A 246 -3.22 -18.91 -9.21
C LEU A 246 -2.60 -17.71 -9.93
N VAL A 247 -1.40 -17.89 -10.53
CA VAL A 247 -0.75 -16.83 -11.32
C VAL A 247 -1.59 -16.46 -12.55
N ASN A 248 -2.16 -17.43 -13.27
CA ASN A 248 -3.00 -17.16 -14.43
C ASN A 248 -4.32 -16.45 -14.08
N LEU A 249 -4.85 -16.62 -12.87
CA LEU A 249 -6.03 -15.86 -12.43
C LEU A 249 -5.74 -14.37 -12.34
N VAL A 250 -4.52 -14.00 -11.96
CA VAL A 250 -4.22 -12.63 -11.54
C VAL A 250 -3.31 -11.85 -12.47
N LYS A 251 -2.43 -12.50 -13.24
CA LYS A 251 -1.36 -11.82 -14.00
C LYS A 251 -1.86 -10.74 -14.97
N ASP A 252 -3.02 -10.93 -15.58
CA ASP A 252 -3.57 -10.00 -16.58
C ASP A 252 -4.57 -9.00 -15.96
N LEU A 253 -4.79 -9.05 -14.64
CA LEU A 253 -5.69 -8.14 -13.95
C LEU A 253 -5.06 -6.75 -13.83
N PRO A 254 -5.82 -5.67 -14.09
CA PRO A 254 -5.31 -4.29 -13.98
C PRO A 254 -4.75 -3.93 -12.59
N ALA A 255 -5.25 -4.57 -11.53
CA ALA A 255 -4.77 -4.35 -10.17
C ALA A 255 -3.41 -5.02 -9.88
N THR A 256 -2.88 -5.91 -10.72
CA THR A 256 -1.66 -6.64 -10.40
C THR A 256 -0.43 -5.75 -10.40
N TYR A 257 0.26 -5.68 -9.25
CA TYR A 257 1.57 -5.04 -9.13
C TYR A 257 2.71 -6.04 -9.34
N GLY A 258 2.61 -7.21 -8.70
CA GLY A 258 3.71 -8.17 -8.58
C GLY A 258 3.38 -9.33 -7.65
N TYR A 259 4.41 -10.08 -7.28
CA TYR A 259 4.31 -11.23 -6.39
C TYR A 259 5.30 -11.11 -5.23
N SER A 260 4.82 -11.27 -3.99
CA SER A 260 5.71 -11.52 -2.84
C SER A 260 5.92 -13.03 -2.73
N ILE A 261 7.16 -13.50 -2.86
CA ILE A 261 7.49 -14.93 -2.98
C ILE A 261 8.32 -15.47 -1.81
N GLY A 262 8.59 -14.62 -0.82
CA GLY A 262 9.29 -15.00 0.39
C GLY A 262 9.22 -13.89 1.42
N ASP A 263 8.75 -14.22 2.60
CA ASP A 263 8.74 -13.38 3.79
C ASP A 263 9.69 -13.96 4.82
N GLU A 264 10.72 -13.19 5.16
CA GLU A 264 11.88 -13.55 5.98
C GLU A 264 12.47 -14.96 5.69
N PRO A 265 12.70 -15.35 4.42
CA PRO A 265 13.21 -16.68 4.13
C PRO A 265 14.68 -16.80 4.57
N THR A 266 15.03 -17.97 5.10
CA THR A 266 16.41 -18.26 5.52
C THR A 266 17.27 -18.75 4.34
N PRO A 267 18.62 -18.69 4.42
CA PRO A 267 19.49 -19.24 3.38
C PRO A 267 19.21 -20.71 3.02
N ASN A 268 18.68 -21.49 3.97
CA ASN A 268 18.33 -22.90 3.78
C ASN A 268 17.08 -23.12 2.91
N THR A 269 16.24 -22.10 2.72
CA THR A 269 15.03 -22.18 1.89
C THR A 269 15.23 -21.59 0.49
N ALA A 270 16.41 -21.05 0.19
CA ALA A 270 16.70 -20.35 -1.06
C ALA A 270 16.38 -21.16 -2.32
N SER A 271 16.71 -22.46 -2.35
CA SER A 271 16.39 -23.32 -3.49
C SER A 271 14.89 -23.53 -3.70
N TYR A 272 14.10 -23.56 -2.61
CA TYR A 272 12.65 -23.67 -2.68
C TYR A 272 12.01 -22.38 -3.21
N VAL A 273 12.46 -21.24 -2.68
CA VAL A 273 11.99 -19.92 -3.15
C VAL A 273 12.40 -19.69 -4.61
N GLN A 274 13.61 -20.11 -5.02
CA GLN A 274 14.02 -20.03 -6.42
C GLN A 274 13.17 -20.90 -7.34
N ASN A 275 12.76 -22.08 -6.88
CA ASN A 275 11.85 -22.92 -7.66
C ASN A 275 10.47 -22.28 -7.82
N LEU A 276 9.93 -21.68 -6.75
CA LEU A 276 8.69 -20.89 -6.81
C LEU A 276 8.84 -19.71 -7.78
N TYR A 277 9.94 -18.95 -7.69
CA TYR A 277 10.26 -17.86 -8.61
C TYR A 277 10.21 -18.29 -10.07
N ASN A 278 10.86 -19.42 -10.38
CA ASN A 278 10.91 -19.96 -11.74
C ASN A 278 9.53 -20.39 -12.25
N ILE A 279 8.66 -20.94 -11.37
CA ILE A 279 7.30 -21.33 -11.74
C ILE A 279 6.45 -20.10 -12.08
N ILE A 280 6.49 -19.07 -11.23
CA ILE A 280 5.75 -17.82 -11.46
C ILE A 280 6.29 -17.12 -12.72
N ARG A 281 7.61 -16.97 -12.83
CA ARG A 281 8.28 -16.30 -13.95
C ARG A 281 7.98 -16.94 -15.31
N ALA A 282 7.79 -18.26 -15.35
CA ALA A 282 7.44 -18.97 -16.57
C ALA A 282 6.00 -18.69 -17.05
N VAL A 283 5.11 -18.29 -16.14
CA VAL A 283 3.69 -17.98 -16.46
C VAL A 283 3.47 -16.48 -16.65
N ASP A 284 4.21 -15.67 -15.89
CA ASP A 284 4.21 -14.21 -15.95
C ASP A 284 5.66 -13.68 -16.04
N PRO A 285 6.11 -13.31 -17.25
CA PRO A 285 7.45 -12.75 -17.45
C PRO A 285 7.55 -11.25 -17.18
N HIS A 286 6.46 -10.55 -16.85
CA HIS A 286 6.41 -9.09 -16.84
C HIS A 286 6.33 -8.50 -15.43
N HIS A 287 5.56 -9.10 -14.53
CA HIS A 287 5.42 -8.56 -13.18
C HIS A 287 6.63 -8.88 -12.29
N PRO A 288 7.07 -7.97 -11.41
CA PRO A 288 8.18 -8.19 -10.49
C PRO A 288 7.85 -9.23 -9.42
N GLN A 289 8.87 -9.95 -8.98
CA GLN A 289 8.80 -10.83 -7.81
C GLN A 289 9.74 -10.33 -6.71
N MET A 290 9.22 -10.28 -5.49
CA MET A 290 9.85 -9.68 -4.32
C MET A 290 10.15 -10.73 -3.25
N VAL A 291 11.30 -10.58 -2.58
CA VAL A 291 11.64 -11.29 -1.35
C VAL A 291 11.98 -10.26 -0.28
N ASN A 292 11.39 -10.41 0.89
CA ASN A 292 11.67 -9.61 2.08
C ASN A 292 12.49 -10.43 3.07
N ALA A 293 13.64 -9.89 3.48
CA ALA A 293 14.48 -10.50 4.51
C ALA A 293 14.36 -9.74 5.84
N THR A 294 15.07 -10.22 6.86
CA THR A 294 15.22 -9.52 8.13
C THR A 294 16.66 -9.59 8.59
N TRP A 295 16.99 -8.83 9.63
CA TRP A 295 18.28 -8.91 10.31
C TRP A 295 18.20 -9.93 11.46
N ASP A 296 19.32 -10.57 11.80
CA ASP A 296 19.38 -11.40 13.02
C ASP A 296 19.16 -10.57 14.30
N ASP A 297 19.41 -9.26 14.25
CA ASP A 297 19.33 -8.34 15.38
C ASP A 297 18.81 -6.96 14.91
N ALA A 298 17.57 -6.63 15.28
CA ALA A 298 16.94 -5.36 14.96
C ALA A 298 17.60 -4.16 15.65
N THR A 299 18.34 -4.38 16.75
CA THR A 299 19.00 -3.30 17.51
C THR A 299 20.34 -2.86 16.92
N ASN A 300 20.89 -3.64 16.00
CA ASN A 300 22.18 -3.35 15.36
C ASN A 300 22.15 -3.84 13.89
N PRO A 301 21.36 -3.17 13.02
CA PRO A 301 21.33 -3.52 11.62
C PRO A 301 22.74 -3.39 11.03
N SER A 302 23.17 -4.38 10.25
CA SER A 302 24.45 -4.32 9.55
C SER A 302 24.40 -4.98 8.19
N LEU A 303 25.11 -4.38 7.24
CA LEU A 303 25.23 -4.86 5.87
C LEU A 303 25.64 -6.32 5.77
N THR A 304 26.63 -6.73 6.58
CA THR A 304 27.14 -8.11 6.58
C THR A 304 26.07 -9.10 7.04
N ASN A 305 25.27 -8.73 8.04
CA ASN A 305 24.19 -9.58 8.52
C ASN A 305 23.09 -9.70 7.47
N LEU A 306 22.62 -8.57 6.93
CA LEU A 306 21.57 -8.59 5.92
C LEU A 306 21.99 -9.32 4.64
N ARG A 307 23.25 -9.17 4.20
CA ARG A 307 23.79 -9.89 3.04
C ARG A 307 23.64 -11.40 3.15
N LYS A 308 23.86 -11.97 4.34
CA LYS A 308 23.67 -13.41 4.59
C LYS A 308 22.25 -13.86 4.21
N TYR A 309 21.25 -13.02 4.46
CA TYR A 309 19.85 -13.30 4.17
C TYR A 309 19.45 -12.96 2.75
N LEU A 310 19.98 -11.90 2.13
CA LEU A 310 19.57 -11.49 0.78
C LEU A 310 20.39 -12.10 -0.36
N ASP A 311 21.68 -12.38 -0.17
CA ASP A 311 22.55 -12.95 -1.23
C ASP A 311 21.99 -14.23 -1.87
N PRO A 312 21.40 -15.19 -1.10
CA PRO A 312 20.81 -16.39 -1.67
C PRO A 312 19.62 -16.13 -2.60
N PHE A 313 18.98 -14.95 -2.50
CA PHE A 313 17.75 -14.60 -3.23
C PHE A 313 17.95 -13.56 -4.33
N ARG A 314 19.21 -13.27 -4.72
CA ARG A 314 19.57 -12.33 -5.80
C ARG A 314 18.91 -12.58 -7.17
N PHE A 315 18.20 -13.70 -7.34
CA PHE A 315 17.39 -13.98 -8.52
C PHE A 315 16.10 -13.15 -8.56
N ALA A 316 15.55 -12.73 -7.41
CA ALA A 316 14.35 -11.90 -7.33
C ALA A 316 14.56 -10.54 -8.02
N ASP A 317 13.47 -9.85 -8.35
CA ASP A 317 13.51 -8.57 -9.06
C ASP A 317 13.56 -7.38 -8.09
N ILE A 318 12.96 -7.59 -6.92
CA ILE A 318 12.98 -6.65 -5.79
C ILE A 318 13.56 -7.41 -4.58
N LEU A 319 14.59 -6.83 -3.96
CA LEU A 319 15.15 -7.30 -2.70
C LEU A 319 14.72 -6.32 -1.61
N GLY A 320 13.97 -6.83 -0.64
CA GLY A 320 13.36 -6.08 0.44
C GLY A 320 13.87 -6.51 1.82
N ALA A 321 13.61 -5.70 2.83
CA ALA A 321 13.82 -6.12 4.21
C ALA A 321 12.89 -5.41 5.20
N ASP A 322 12.62 -6.09 6.30
CA ASP A 322 11.75 -5.66 7.38
C ASP A 322 12.58 -5.03 8.49
N TYR A 323 12.29 -3.76 8.83
CA TYR A 323 13.02 -3.04 9.87
C TYR A 323 12.09 -2.35 10.87
N TYR A 324 12.09 -2.86 12.11
CA TYR A 324 11.14 -2.49 13.15
C TYR A 324 11.83 -2.03 14.46
N PRO A 325 12.44 -0.83 14.48
CA PRO A 325 13.33 -0.39 15.57
C PRO A 325 12.60 0.06 16.84
N ILE A 326 11.34 0.48 16.76
CA ILE A 326 10.66 1.16 17.86
C ILE A 326 10.26 0.16 18.94
N GLY A 327 10.79 0.35 20.15
CA GLY A 327 10.57 -0.53 21.30
C GLY A 327 11.67 -1.56 21.51
N THR A 328 12.65 -1.65 20.60
CA THR A 328 13.82 -2.55 20.70
C THR A 328 14.98 -1.95 21.51
N GLY A 329 14.97 -0.62 21.71
CA GLY A 329 16.10 0.15 22.23
C GLY A 329 16.88 0.90 21.13
N ALA A 330 16.71 0.53 19.86
CA ALA A 330 17.24 1.29 18.73
C ALA A 330 16.47 2.60 18.50
N PRO A 331 17.15 3.69 18.07
CA PRO A 331 16.49 4.90 17.61
C PRO A 331 15.84 4.68 16.24
N ALA A 332 14.77 5.44 15.96
CA ALA A 332 14.12 5.43 14.64
C ALA A 332 15.08 5.77 13.49
N SER A 333 16.11 6.58 13.75
CA SER A 333 17.10 7.03 12.77
C SER A 333 18.03 5.91 12.27
N ASP A 334 18.06 4.76 12.93
CA ASP A 334 18.82 3.60 12.42
C ASP A 334 18.19 3.04 11.13
N THR A 335 16.97 3.47 10.80
CA THR A 335 16.33 3.22 9.51
C THR A 335 17.18 3.72 8.34
N ALA A 336 17.95 4.81 8.50
CA ALA A 336 18.86 5.28 7.45
C ALA A 336 19.90 4.22 7.08
N THR A 337 20.51 3.60 8.10
CA THR A 337 21.47 2.50 7.93
C THR A 337 20.80 1.28 7.33
N ALA A 338 19.66 0.86 7.88
CA ALA A 338 18.92 -0.31 7.39
C ALA A 338 18.51 -0.16 5.92
N ALA A 339 17.98 1.01 5.55
CA ALA A 339 17.60 1.33 4.18
C ALA A 339 18.82 1.33 3.25
N SER A 340 19.91 2.00 3.64
CA SER A 340 21.16 2.03 2.88
C SER A 340 21.76 0.63 2.65
N ASP A 341 21.65 -0.26 3.64
CA ASP A 341 22.10 -1.65 3.53
C ASP A 341 21.31 -2.42 2.45
N VAL A 342 19.97 -2.34 2.48
CA VAL A 342 19.12 -2.99 1.46
C VAL A 342 19.43 -2.43 0.07
N HIS A 343 19.55 -1.11 -0.06
CA HIS A 343 19.90 -0.47 -1.32
C HIS A 343 21.25 -0.93 -1.85
N THR A 344 22.26 -0.99 -0.99
CA THR A 344 23.61 -1.44 -1.34
C THR A 344 23.59 -2.87 -1.88
N ILE A 345 22.83 -3.77 -1.26
CA ILE A 345 22.71 -5.17 -1.72
C ILE A 345 21.94 -5.24 -3.04
N ALA A 346 20.79 -4.58 -3.13
CA ALA A 346 19.98 -4.57 -4.34
C ALA A 346 20.76 -4.05 -5.56
N THR A 347 21.44 -2.91 -5.41
CA THR A 347 22.24 -2.31 -6.49
C THR A 347 23.47 -3.15 -6.87
N THR A 348 24.08 -3.87 -5.92
CA THR A 348 25.15 -4.85 -6.21
C THR A 348 24.70 -5.89 -7.23
N TYR A 349 23.42 -6.26 -7.23
CA TYR A 349 22.84 -7.24 -8.15
C TYR A 349 22.03 -6.61 -9.30
N GLY A 350 22.04 -5.29 -9.43
CA GLY A 350 21.24 -4.57 -10.44
C GLY A 350 19.72 -4.74 -10.23
N LYS A 351 19.28 -4.87 -8.98
CA LYS A 351 17.88 -5.05 -8.57
C LYS A 351 17.30 -3.81 -7.94
N SER A 352 15.97 -3.78 -7.83
CA SER A 352 15.27 -2.75 -7.07
C SER A 352 15.29 -3.07 -5.57
N ALA A 353 15.32 -2.03 -4.73
CA ALA A 353 15.21 -2.15 -3.28
C ALA A 353 13.76 -1.89 -2.81
N GLU A 354 13.40 -2.48 -1.68
CA GLU A 354 12.18 -2.23 -0.91
C GLU A 354 12.54 -2.21 0.59
N ILE A 355 11.76 -1.51 1.42
CA ILE A 355 11.90 -1.61 2.88
C ILE A 355 10.53 -1.55 3.54
N ALA A 356 10.26 -2.49 4.45
CA ALA A 356 9.07 -2.51 5.28
C ALA A 356 9.35 -1.81 6.61
N LEU A 357 8.57 -0.77 6.89
CA LEU A 357 8.68 0.10 8.05
C LEU A 357 7.62 -0.23 9.10
N GLN A 358 7.94 0.07 10.36
CA GLN A 358 7.08 -0.22 11.50
C GLN A 358 5.86 0.71 11.57
N ALA A 359 4.67 0.12 11.57
CA ALA A 359 3.39 0.75 11.90
C ALA A 359 2.63 -0.06 12.97
N PHE A 360 3.35 -0.68 13.90
CA PHE A 360 2.78 -1.46 15.01
C PHE A 360 3.56 -1.25 16.30
N ASN A 361 3.03 -1.74 17.42
CA ASN A 361 3.76 -1.81 18.68
C ASN A 361 4.06 -3.27 19.07
N TRP A 362 5.27 -3.53 19.57
CA TRP A 362 5.68 -4.89 19.95
C TRP A 362 4.85 -5.54 21.07
N ASN A 363 4.03 -4.79 21.81
CA ASN A 363 3.08 -5.37 22.78
C ASN A 363 1.97 -6.20 22.09
N GLN A 364 1.72 -5.96 20.80
CA GLN A 364 0.80 -6.77 19.98
C GLN A 364 1.37 -8.17 19.67
N TYR A 365 2.68 -8.37 19.90
CA TYR A 365 3.40 -9.62 19.64
C TYR A 365 3.99 -10.20 20.94
N PRO A 366 3.14 -10.61 21.90
CA PRO A 366 3.60 -11.15 23.17
C PRO A 366 4.37 -12.45 22.93
N GLY A 367 5.64 -12.49 23.33
CA GLY A 367 6.54 -13.63 23.12
C GLY A 367 7.66 -13.38 22.13
N SER A 368 7.65 -12.25 21.40
CA SER A 368 8.80 -11.81 20.59
C SER A 368 10.07 -11.61 21.42
N GLY A 369 9.92 -11.27 22.72
CA GLY A 369 11.04 -10.95 23.61
C GLY A 369 11.74 -9.63 23.27
N VAL A 370 11.22 -8.89 22.29
CA VAL A 370 11.85 -7.69 21.71
C VAL A 370 11.69 -6.47 22.61
N CYS A 371 10.58 -6.37 23.33
CA CYS A 371 10.31 -5.23 24.21
C CYS A 371 9.73 -5.70 25.54
N SER A 372 9.88 -4.89 26.59
CA SER A 372 9.19 -5.11 27.87
C SER A 372 8.70 -3.80 28.49
N GLY A 373 7.53 -3.86 29.13
CA GLY A 373 6.98 -2.74 29.91
C GLY A 373 6.64 -1.50 29.06
N SER A 374 7.01 -0.33 29.56
CA SER A 374 6.64 0.97 28.98
C SER A 374 7.36 1.33 27.67
N GLN A 375 8.31 0.52 27.21
CA GLN A 375 9.04 0.76 25.96
C GLN A 375 8.29 0.24 24.72
N CYS A 376 7.33 -0.68 24.92
CA CYS A 376 6.50 -1.27 23.89
C CYS A 376 5.38 -0.31 23.46
N THR A 377 5.74 0.78 22.81
CA THR A 377 4.80 1.83 22.38
C THR A 377 4.66 1.85 20.88
N TYR A 378 3.51 2.33 20.41
CA TYR A 378 3.32 2.60 18.99
C TYR A 378 4.25 3.75 18.57
N PRO A 379 4.85 3.70 17.36
CA PRO A 379 5.69 4.77 16.86
C PRO A 379 5.04 6.15 16.97
N THR A 380 5.72 7.09 17.62
CA THR A 380 5.26 8.49 17.66
C THR A 380 5.27 9.09 16.25
N THR A 381 4.48 10.15 16.02
CA THR A 381 4.52 10.93 14.76
C THR A 381 5.94 11.30 14.33
N ARG A 382 6.81 11.67 15.28
CA ARG A 382 8.20 12.00 14.96
C ARG A 382 8.98 10.78 14.47
N GLN A 383 8.81 9.63 15.12
CA GLN A 383 9.50 8.39 14.73
C GLN A 383 9.03 7.90 13.36
N LEU A 384 7.72 7.91 13.08
CA LEU A 384 7.17 7.61 11.76
C LEU A 384 7.74 8.53 10.67
N GLN A 385 7.82 9.85 10.93
CA GLN A 385 8.43 10.82 10.01
C GLN A 385 9.91 10.53 9.78
N THR A 386 10.66 10.19 10.83
CA THR A 386 12.08 9.82 10.72
C THR A 386 12.25 8.57 9.87
N MET A 387 11.50 7.50 10.13
CA MET A 387 11.61 6.26 9.34
C MET A 387 11.29 6.49 7.86
N LEU A 388 10.21 7.23 7.55
CA LEU A 388 9.86 7.56 6.17
C LEU A 388 10.92 8.41 5.48
N HIS A 389 11.39 9.46 6.17
CA HIS A 389 12.44 10.36 5.68
C HIS A 389 13.69 9.56 5.30
N ASP A 390 14.21 8.79 6.26
CA ASP A 390 15.47 8.07 6.13
C ASP A 390 15.38 6.97 5.07
N ALA A 391 14.25 6.24 5.01
CA ALA A 391 14.01 5.28 3.93
C ALA A 391 14.01 5.95 2.55
N ALA A 392 13.34 7.10 2.41
CA ALA A 392 13.24 7.82 1.15
C ALA A 392 14.57 8.47 0.71
N SER A 393 15.36 9.01 1.64
CA SER A 393 16.64 9.67 1.35
C SER A 393 17.76 8.70 1.03
N ASP A 394 17.86 7.60 1.79
CA ASP A 394 19.07 6.77 1.80
C ASP A 394 18.96 5.53 0.91
N ALA A 395 17.76 4.96 0.73
CA ALA A 395 17.57 3.79 -0.13
C ALA A 395 16.97 4.09 -1.49
N LYS A 396 16.27 5.23 -1.65
CA LYS A 396 15.43 5.53 -2.81
C LYS A 396 14.68 4.28 -3.32
N PRO A 397 13.99 3.55 -2.42
CA PRO A 397 13.44 2.25 -2.76
C PRO A 397 12.38 2.39 -3.85
N LYS A 398 12.13 1.30 -4.57
CA LYS A 398 11.08 1.26 -5.59
C LYS A 398 9.69 1.40 -4.96
N ILE A 399 9.55 0.96 -3.71
CA ILE A 399 8.33 0.99 -2.91
C ILE A 399 8.70 0.93 -1.43
N ILE A 400 7.92 1.56 -0.56
CA ILE A 400 8.04 1.47 0.90
C ILE A 400 6.80 0.76 1.42
N PHE A 401 6.97 -0.32 2.17
CA PHE A 401 5.86 -0.96 2.86
C PHE A 401 5.73 -0.47 4.30
N TRP A 402 4.51 -0.55 4.83
CA TRP A 402 4.21 -0.34 6.24
C TRP A 402 3.52 -1.57 6.82
N TYR A 403 4.09 -2.10 7.88
CA TYR A 403 3.54 -3.26 8.58
C TYR A 403 2.83 -2.79 9.87
N ASP A 404 1.52 -2.86 10.00
CA ASP A 404 0.49 -3.20 8.99
C ASP A 404 -0.84 -2.42 9.25
N TYR A 405 -1.87 -2.67 8.43
CA TYR A 405 -3.18 -2.05 8.61
C TYR A 405 -3.82 -2.43 9.96
N TRP A 406 -3.83 -3.72 10.29
CA TRP A 406 -4.53 -4.26 11.46
C TRP A 406 -3.97 -3.72 12.77
N ASP A 407 -2.65 -3.77 12.95
CA ASP A 407 -1.99 -3.29 14.15
C ASP A 407 -2.22 -1.80 14.36
N THR A 408 -2.19 -1.05 13.26
CA THR A 408 -2.44 0.40 13.29
C THR A 408 -3.86 0.72 13.72
N VAL A 409 -4.88 0.05 13.17
CA VAL A 409 -6.29 0.31 13.55
C VAL A 409 -6.58 -0.14 14.98
N ASN A 410 -6.02 -1.27 15.41
CA ASN A 410 -6.22 -1.78 16.76
C ASN A 410 -5.53 -0.94 17.83
N ALA A 411 -4.40 -0.31 17.49
CA ALA A 411 -3.77 0.69 18.35
C ALA A 411 -4.57 2.02 18.41
N GLY A 412 -5.63 2.16 17.60
CA GLY A 412 -6.39 3.41 17.46
C GLY A 412 -5.58 4.52 16.77
N GLN A 413 -4.57 4.16 15.98
CA GLN A 413 -3.58 5.09 15.43
C GLN A 413 -3.78 5.41 13.95
N TRP A 414 -4.75 4.79 13.26
CA TRP A 414 -4.93 4.92 11.80
C TRP A 414 -4.95 6.36 11.29
N SER A 415 -5.76 7.23 11.89
CA SER A 415 -5.84 8.64 11.46
C SER A 415 -4.51 9.37 11.62
N ASP A 416 -3.84 9.17 12.75
CA ASP A 416 -2.57 9.84 13.06
C ASP A 416 -1.43 9.29 12.20
N PHE A 417 -1.40 7.98 11.99
CA PHE A 417 -0.47 7.29 11.11
C PHE A 417 -0.58 7.81 9.67
N VAL A 418 -1.77 7.76 9.07
CA VAL A 418 -2.01 8.18 7.68
C VAL A 418 -1.65 9.65 7.48
N ARG A 419 -2.07 10.54 8.38
CA ARG A 419 -1.71 11.97 8.34
C ARG A 419 -0.20 12.19 8.44
N THR A 420 0.52 11.27 9.08
CA THR A 420 1.96 11.37 9.30
C THR A 420 2.77 10.89 8.11
N VAL A 421 2.42 9.72 7.55
CA VAL A 421 3.26 9.03 6.56
C VAL A 421 2.77 9.21 5.13
N ASN A 422 1.48 9.49 4.93
CA ASN A 422 0.91 9.59 3.59
C ASN A 422 -0.02 10.82 3.40
N PRO A 423 0.44 12.05 3.71
CA PRO A 423 -0.33 13.26 3.42
C PRO A 423 -0.51 13.54 1.91
N GLN A 424 0.07 12.73 1.03
CA GLN A 424 0.03 12.88 -0.43
C GLN A 424 -0.53 11.65 -1.15
N HIS A 425 -1.09 11.88 -2.34
CA HIS A 425 -1.27 10.87 -3.38
C HIS A 425 -0.70 11.40 -4.70
N PRO A 426 0.34 10.80 -5.28
CA PRO A 426 0.73 11.10 -6.65
C PRO A 426 -0.35 10.58 -7.59
N CYS A 427 -1.20 11.48 -8.08
CA CYS A 427 -2.26 11.12 -9.01
C CYS A 427 -1.65 11.03 -10.41
N ARG A 428 -1.36 9.80 -10.82
CA ARG A 428 -0.74 9.32 -12.08
C ARG A 428 0.74 9.00 -12.00
N ARG A 429 1.04 7.75 -12.38
CA ARG A 429 2.29 7.30 -13.02
C ARG A 429 1.92 6.61 -14.31
#